data_AF-A0A2M9ZME3-F1
#
_entry.id   AF-A0A2M9ZME3-F1
#
_cell.length_a   1.000
_cell.length_b   1.000
_cell.length_c   1.000
_cell.angle_alpha   90.00
_cell.angle_beta   90.00
_cell.angle_gamma   90.00
#
_symmetry.space_group_name_H-M   'P 1'
#
loop_
_entity.id
_entity.type
_entity.pdbx_description
1 polymer ?
#
loop_
_entity_poly.entity_id
_entity_poly.type
_entity_poly.pdbx_seq_one_letter_code
_entity_poly.pdbx_strand_id
1 'polypeptide(L)'
;MKKVSILAISAAILVSFAACIGGLPSLKSTMVVGEQDIPGVGVQKLFAPYSEVVNYYGYVKPGQAPDAVVDGKKSYFLYLWVPAAIAELGVRMISPTGEIGEPSDGDFVSDAFKAATPAEKSMPNWFDTWIRIERMAAIMPDQIAGAATGKALQKLGDNDDGDTTYTEERHNKYNSLLQIAIPNIPKSLDELKNLDTKKLLVRGLYRITFTTYKVGEVKGSFVASVGVLAPPGVPGVSPILHSNPAELQKAAVAAEEALKKALSGGAN
;
A
#
# COMPACT_ATOMS: atom_id res chain seq x y z
N MET A 1 -37.66 39.65 -26.21
CA MET A 1 -36.40 39.46 -25.44
C MET A 1 -36.36 38.01 -24.97
N LYS A 2 -35.64 37.15 -25.71
CA LYS A 2 -34.46 36.36 -25.27
C LYS A 2 -34.71 35.53 -23.98
N LYS A 3 -35.09 34.24 -24.13
CA LYS A 3 -34.27 33.00 -24.02
C LYS A 3 -33.91 32.66 -22.56
N VAL A 4 -34.56 31.70 -21.87
CA VAL A 4 -34.47 30.22 -21.93
C VAL A 4 -33.37 29.63 -21.01
N SER A 5 -33.82 28.68 -20.17
CA SER A 5 -33.14 27.51 -19.56
C SER A 5 -32.34 27.63 -18.25
N ILE A 6 -33.02 27.16 -17.19
CA ILE A 6 -32.67 26.02 -16.32
C ILE A 6 -31.28 25.42 -16.56
N LEU A 7 -30.42 25.50 -15.54
CA LEU A 7 -29.30 24.57 -15.36
C LEU A 7 -29.54 23.82 -14.03
N ALA A 8 -30.35 22.76 -14.12
CA ALA A 8 -30.37 21.71 -13.12
C ALA A 8 -29.05 20.94 -13.27
N ILE A 9 -28.16 21.07 -12.31
CA ILE A 9 -26.98 20.21 -12.20
C ILE A 9 -27.50 18.83 -11.77
N SER A 10 -27.86 18.01 -12.75
CA SER A 10 -28.06 16.58 -12.54
C SER A 10 -26.73 15.99 -12.10
N ALA A 11 -26.56 15.80 -10.79
CA ALA A 11 -25.63 14.83 -10.26
C ALA A 11 -26.14 13.45 -10.70
N ALA A 12 -25.67 12.99 -11.86
CA ALA A 12 -25.85 11.61 -12.27
C ALA A 12 -25.09 10.73 -11.27
N ILE A 13 -25.80 10.22 -10.27
CA ILE A 13 -25.32 9.17 -9.40
C ILE A 13 -25.22 7.92 -10.26
N LEU A 14 -24.02 7.65 -10.78
CA LEU A 14 -23.62 6.32 -11.19
C LEU A 14 -23.52 5.48 -9.92
N VAL A 15 -24.66 4.94 -9.48
CA VAL A 15 -24.66 3.77 -8.59
C VAL A 15 -24.15 2.62 -9.46
N SER A 16 -22.85 2.37 -9.45
CA SER A 16 -22.33 1.12 -9.99
C SER A 16 -22.83 0.00 -9.08
N PHE A 17 -23.92 -0.64 -9.47
CA PHE A 17 -24.21 -2.01 -9.05
C PHE A 17 -23.16 -2.92 -9.70
N ALA A 18 -21.93 -2.88 -9.18
CA ALA A 18 -20.90 -3.89 -9.38
C ALA A 18 -20.81 -4.75 -8.12
N ALA A 19 -21.96 -5.23 -7.65
CA ALA A 19 -22.00 -6.42 -6.82
C ALA A 19 -22.01 -7.61 -7.79
N CYS A 20 -21.02 -8.50 -7.64
CA CYS A 20 -20.85 -9.78 -8.34
C CYS A 20 -20.02 -9.79 -9.65
N ILE A 21 -18.88 -9.11 -9.69
CA ILE A 21 -17.72 -9.57 -10.48
C ILE A 21 -16.50 -9.48 -9.55
N GLY A 22 -15.87 -10.62 -9.23
CA GLY A 22 -14.70 -10.67 -8.35
C GLY A 22 -13.60 -9.73 -8.83
N GLY A 23 -13.06 -8.94 -7.90
CA GLY A 23 -12.07 -7.91 -8.18
C GLY A 23 -11.34 -7.52 -6.89
N LEU A 24 -10.13 -7.00 -7.02
CA LEU A 24 -9.38 -6.46 -5.87
C LEU A 24 -10.08 -5.18 -5.38
N PRO A 25 -10.64 -5.14 -4.16
CA PRO A 25 -11.29 -3.92 -3.65
C PRO A 25 -10.28 -2.80 -3.53
N SER A 26 -10.67 -1.57 -3.85
CA SER A 26 -9.78 -0.42 -3.66
C SER A 26 -9.36 -0.29 -2.20
N LEU A 27 -8.05 -0.10 -1.97
CA LEU A 27 -7.52 0.24 -0.66
C LEU A 27 -7.88 1.70 -0.34
N LYS A 28 -8.49 1.95 0.82
CA LYS A 28 -8.99 3.28 1.23
C LYS A 28 -8.19 3.82 2.42
N SER A 29 -8.01 5.14 2.49
CA SER A 29 -7.40 5.76 3.67
C SER A 29 -8.37 5.79 4.86
N THR A 30 -7.87 6.12 6.05
CA THR A 30 -8.69 6.37 7.24
C THR A 30 -9.20 7.81 7.34
N MET A 31 -8.74 8.71 6.45
CA MET A 31 -9.12 10.12 6.50
C MET A 31 -10.57 10.31 6.05
N VAL A 32 -11.45 10.67 7.00
CA VAL A 32 -12.84 10.99 6.70
C VAL A 32 -12.92 12.37 6.06
N VAL A 33 -13.50 12.45 4.86
CA VAL A 33 -13.71 13.70 4.11
C VAL A 33 -15.17 14.17 4.12
N GLY A 34 -16.07 13.31 4.57
CA GLY A 34 -17.48 13.64 4.70
C GLY A 34 -18.29 12.48 5.27
N GLU A 35 -19.57 12.74 5.46
CA GLU A 35 -20.55 11.76 5.87
C GLU A 35 -21.76 11.86 4.93
N GLN A 36 -22.34 10.71 4.60
CA GLN A 36 -23.53 10.62 3.77
C GLN A 36 -24.59 9.82 4.51
N ASP A 37 -25.75 10.42 4.73
CA ASP A 37 -26.92 9.71 5.23
C ASP A 37 -27.57 8.92 4.08
N ILE A 38 -27.61 7.60 4.22
CA ILE A 38 -28.21 6.70 3.24
C ILE A 38 -29.52 6.16 3.83
N PRO A 39 -30.68 6.49 3.23
CA PRO A 39 -31.97 6.02 3.71
C PRO A 39 -32.01 4.49 3.88
N GLY A 40 -32.38 4.03 5.08
CA GLY A 40 -32.48 2.60 5.41
C GLY A 40 -31.16 1.90 5.76
N VAL A 41 -30.01 2.57 5.65
CA VAL A 41 -28.68 2.06 6.02
C VAL A 41 -28.05 2.87 7.16
N GLY A 42 -28.31 4.18 7.19
CA GLY A 42 -27.77 5.12 8.18
C GLY A 42 -26.57 5.92 7.66
N VAL A 43 -25.89 6.62 8.56
CA VAL A 43 -24.77 7.51 8.23
C VAL A 43 -23.52 6.69 7.87
N GLN A 44 -23.05 6.88 6.64
CA GLN A 44 -21.82 6.29 6.12
C GLN A 44 -20.71 7.32 6.05
N LYS A 45 -19.50 6.94 6.48
CA LYS A 45 -18.31 7.78 6.37
C LYS A 45 -17.71 7.68 4.97
N LEU A 46 -17.41 8.83 4.38
CA LEU A 46 -16.68 8.95 3.12
C LEU A 46 -15.20 9.13 3.43
N PHE A 47 -14.37 8.26 2.90
CA PHE A 47 -12.92 8.29 3.11
C PHE A 47 -12.20 8.89 1.90
N ALA A 48 -11.14 9.67 2.14
CA ALA A 48 -10.25 10.10 1.08
C ALA A 48 -9.63 8.86 0.40
N PRO A 49 -9.54 8.83 -0.94
CA PRO A 49 -8.71 7.84 -1.59
C PRO A 49 -7.24 8.09 -1.23
N TYR A 50 -6.44 7.03 -1.22
CA TYR A 50 -5.01 7.23 -1.32
C TYR A 50 -4.68 7.93 -2.63
N SER A 51 -3.68 8.80 -2.60
CA SER A 51 -3.25 9.54 -3.79
C SER A 51 -2.59 8.62 -4.82
N GLU A 52 -1.96 7.56 -4.32
CA GLU A 52 -1.32 6.53 -5.12
C GLU A 52 -1.56 5.18 -4.44
N VAL A 53 -1.98 4.20 -5.22
CA VAL A 53 -2.09 2.81 -4.79
C VAL A 53 -1.32 1.97 -5.78
N VAL A 54 -0.40 1.17 -5.26
CA VAL A 54 0.37 0.21 -6.03
C VAL A 54 0.00 -1.18 -5.54
N ASN A 55 -0.21 -2.12 -6.47
CA ASN A 55 -0.35 -3.52 -6.11
C ASN A 55 0.88 -4.32 -6.53
N TYR A 56 1.26 -5.26 -5.69
CA TYR A 56 2.32 -6.22 -5.94
C TYR A 56 1.77 -7.64 -5.85
N TYR A 57 1.86 -8.36 -6.96
CA TYR A 57 1.43 -9.74 -7.09
C TYR A 57 2.62 -10.68 -6.92
N GLY A 58 2.57 -11.40 -5.80
CA GLY A 58 3.60 -12.32 -5.35
C GLY A 58 3.11 -13.77 -5.36
N TYR A 59 4.05 -14.70 -5.52
CA TYR A 59 3.79 -16.11 -5.31
C TYR A 59 4.90 -16.70 -4.44
N VAL A 60 4.51 -17.39 -3.37
CA VAL A 60 5.43 -18.12 -2.51
C VAL A 60 5.45 -19.57 -2.96
N LYS A 61 6.56 -19.98 -3.60
CA LYS A 61 6.79 -21.38 -3.97
C LYS A 61 7.54 -22.11 -2.85
N PRO A 62 7.15 -23.34 -2.48
CA PRO A 62 7.98 -24.20 -1.63
C PRO A 62 9.41 -24.33 -2.17
N GLY A 63 10.41 -24.26 -1.29
CA GLY A 63 11.82 -24.26 -1.68
C GLY A 63 12.36 -22.96 -2.29
N GLN A 64 11.53 -21.95 -2.58
CA GLN A 64 12.02 -20.64 -3.01
C GLN A 64 12.72 -19.93 -1.85
N ALA A 65 13.89 -19.34 -2.13
CA ALA A 65 14.60 -18.50 -1.18
C ALA A 65 13.76 -17.24 -0.86
N PRO A 66 13.54 -16.92 0.42
CA PRO A 66 12.95 -15.63 0.79
C PRO A 66 13.99 -14.52 0.66
N ASP A 67 13.54 -13.25 0.67
CA ASP A 67 14.47 -12.12 0.74
C ASP A 67 15.20 -12.09 2.09
N ALA A 68 14.54 -12.53 3.15
CA ALA A 68 15.15 -12.81 4.45
C ALA A 68 14.35 -13.83 5.28
N VAL A 69 14.95 -14.29 6.37
CA VAL A 69 14.24 -14.98 7.45
C VAL A 69 14.17 -14.05 8.64
N VAL A 70 12.96 -13.57 8.97
CA VAL A 70 12.70 -12.68 10.11
C VAL A 70 11.96 -13.49 11.17
N ASP A 71 12.53 -13.62 12.37
CA ASP A 71 11.94 -14.37 13.48
C ASP A 71 11.56 -15.82 13.10
N GLY A 72 12.36 -16.46 12.24
CA GLY A 72 12.10 -17.82 11.73
C GLY A 72 11.10 -17.90 10.57
N LYS A 73 10.56 -16.77 10.11
CA LYS A 73 9.55 -16.70 9.04
C LYS A 73 10.16 -16.24 7.71
N LYS A 74 9.81 -16.94 6.63
CA LYS A 74 10.19 -16.54 5.26
C LYS A 74 9.54 -15.20 4.91
N SER A 75 10.37 -14.19 4.66
CA SER A 75 9.94 -12.80 4.47
C SER A 75 10.29 -12.30 3.07
N TYR A 76 9.37 -11.53 2.49
CA TYR A 76 9.51 -10.87 1.19
C TYR A 76 9.34 -9.37 1.37
N PHE A 77 10.10 -8.57 0.61
CA PHE A 77 10.18 -7.13 0.84
C PHE A 77 9.64 -6.31 -0.34
N LEU A 78 8.91 -5.26 0.01
CA LEU A 78 8.82 -4.04 -0.81
C LEU A 78 9.50 -2.91 -0.07
N TYR A 79 10.13 -2.04 -0.85
CA TYR A 79 10.76 -0.83 -0.35
C TYR A 79 9.97 0.38 -0.82
N LEU A 80 9.74 1.32 0.10
CA LEU A 80 9.06 2.58 -0.13
C LEU A 80 10.02 3.72 0.21
N TRP A 81 10.33 4.55 -0.79
CA TRP A 81 11.03 5.80 -0.58
C TRP A 81 10.01 6.92 -0.38
N VAL A 82 10.12 7.64 0.72
CA VAL A 82 9.29 8.79 1.06
C VAL A 82 10.16 10.06 0.96
N PRO A 83 9.96 10.95 -0.04
CA PRO A 83 10.81 12.13 -0.21
C PRO A 83 10.54 13.24 0.80
N ALA A 84 9.30 13.35 1.28
CA ALA A 84 8.80 14.31 2.24
C ALA A 84 7.70 13.68 3.10
N ALA A 85 7.39 14.25 4.26
CA ALA A 85 6.45 13.63 5.19
C ALA A 85 5.06 13.37 4.56
N ILE A 86 4.50 12.19 4.81
CA ILE A 86 3.18 11.77 4.33
C ILE A 86 2.20 11.61 5.50
N ALA A 87 0.90 11.77 5.24
CA ALA A 87 -0.12 11.75 6.29
C ALA A 87 -0.47 10.33 6.74
N GLU A 88 -0.55 9.41 5.78
CA GLU A 88 -0.95 8.02 6.00
C GLU A 88 -0.27 7.07 5.00
N LEU A 89 0.11 5.90 5.49
CA LEU A 89 0.55 4.73 4.74
C LEU A 89 -0.37 3.56 5.09
N GLY A 90 -1.07 3.03 4.10
CA GLY A 90 -1.84 1.79 4.20
C GLY A 90 -1.14 0.65 3.49
N VAL A 91 -1.05 -0.50 4.14
CA VAL A 91 -0.57 -1.74 3.53
C VAL A 91 -1.58 -2.82 3.80
N ARG A 92 -2.04 -3.48 2.74
CA ARG A 92 -2.95 -4.63 2.79
C ARG A 92 -2.31 -5.81 2.11
N MET A 93 -2.55 -7.01 2.62
CA MET A 93 -2.10 -8.26 2.02
C MET A 93 -3.26 -9.25 2.00
N ILE A 94 -3.55 -9.81 0.83
CA ILE A 94 -4.60 -10.81 0.64
C ILE A 94 -4.01 -12.04 -0.04
N SER A 95 -4.34 -13.22 0.45
CA SER A 95 -3.97 -14.51 -0.15
C SER A 95 -5.20 -15.43 -0.09
N PRO A 96 -5.54 -16.20 -1.14
CA PRO A 96 -4.89 -16.25 -2.45
C PRO A 96 -5.46 -15.19 -3.42
N THR A 97 -4.90 -15.09 -4.63
CA THR A 97 -5.32 -14.10 -5.64
C THR A 97 -6.27 -14.62 -6.71
N GLY A 98 -6.34 -15.93 -6.94
CA GLY A 98 -6.99 -16.50 -8.12
C GLY A 98 -8.49 -16.17 -8.25
N GLU A 99 -9.21 -16.07 -7.13
CA GLU A 99 -10.62 -15.68 -7.09
C GLU A 99 -10.82 -14.15 -7.00
N ILE A 100 -9.74 -13.38 -6.85
CA ILE A 100 -9.75 -11.91 -6.75
C ILE A 100 -9.52 -11.27 -8.11
N GLY A 101 -8.61 -11.82 -8.91
CA GLY A 101 -8.29 -11.32 -10.25
C GLY A 101 -6.80 -11.33 -10.55
N GLU A 102 -6.49 -11.06 -11.82
CA GLU A 102 -5.11 -10.94 -12.32
C GLU A 102 -4.59 -9.50 -12.21
N PRO A 103 -3.26 -9.29 -12.26
CA PRO A 103 -2.65 -7.96 -12.24
C PRO A 103 -3.14 -7.08 -13.39
N SER A 104 -3.28 -5.79 -13.13
CA SER A 104 -3.56 -4.75 -14.13
C SER A 104 -2.28 -4.08 -14.63
N ASP A 105 -2.40 -3.25 -15.66
CA ASP A 105 -1.29 -2.43 -16.16
C ASP A 105 -0.77 -1.50 -15.04
N GLY A 106 0.54 -1.54 -14.79
CA GLY A 106 1.20 -0.76 -13.73
C GLY A 106 1.37 -1.50 -12.40
N ASP A 107 0.75 -2.66 -12.21
CA ASP A 107 1.00 -3.50 -11.04
C ASP A 107 2.39 -4.16 -11.13
N PHE A 108 3.05 -4.28 -9.97
CA PHE A 108 4.29 -5.03 -9.89
C PHE A 108 3.98 -6.52 -9.84
N VAL A 109 4.64 -7.31 -10.69
CA VAL A 109 4.41 -8.76 -10.75
C VAL A 109 5.74 -9.49 -10.61
N SER A 110 5.86 -10.28 -9.54
CA SER A 110 7.02 -11.14 -9.31
C SER A 110 7.14 -12.22 -10.40
N ASP A 111 8.37 -12.64 -10.70
CA ASP A 111 8.59 -13.72 -11.67
C ASP A 111 8.00 -15.06 -11.20
N ALA A 112 7.99 -15.30 -9.88
CA ALA A 112 7.32 -16.46 -9.30
C ALA A 112 5.80 -16.45 -9.57
N PHE A 113 5.16 -15.28 -9.50
CA PHE A 113 3.73 -15.15 -9.83
C PHE A 113 3.47 -15.35 -11.32
N LYS A 114 4.33 -14.80 -12.19
CA LYS A 114 4.24 -15.01 -13.65
C LYS A 114 4.36 -16.49 -14.02
N ALA A 115 5.22 -17.23 -13.32
CA ALA A 115 5.46 -18.65 -13.56
C ALA A 115 4.39 -19.57 -12.95
N ALA A 116 3.61 -19.09 -11.98
CA ALA A 116 2.57 -19.89 -11.32
C ALA A 116 1.36 -20.09 -12.24
N THR A 117 0.81 -21.30 -12.23
CA THR A 117 -0.41 -21.64 -12.96
C THR A 117 -1.66 -21.05 -12.26
N PRO A 118 -2.79 -20.88 -12.96
CA PRO A 118 -4.04 -20.45 -12.33
C PRO A 118 -4.45 -21.32 -11.14
N ALA A 119 -4.31 -22.65 -11.23
CA ALA A 119 -4.61 -23.57 -10.14
C ALA A 119 -3.70 -23.38 -8.92
N GLU A 120 -2.44 -23.00 -9.12
CA GLU A 120 -1.51 -22.70 -8.03
C GLU A 120 -1.82 -21.38 -7.34
N LYS A 121 -2.42 -20.42 -8.05
CA LYS A 121 -2.82 -19.11 -7.53
C LYS A 121 -4.20 -19.11 -6.86
N SER A 122 -4.93 -20.22 -6.90
CA SER A 122 -6.30 -20.36 -6.41
C SER A 122 -6.37 -21.28 -5.19
N MET A 123 -7.52 -21.28 -4.53
CA MET A 123 -7.87 -22.26 -3.50
C MET A 123 -7.66 -23.70 -4.01
N PRO A 124 -7.13 -24.60 -3.17
CA PRO A 124 -6.86 -24.44 -1.74
C PRO A 124 -5.44 -23.90 -1.41
N ASN A 125 -4.68 -23.40 -2.39
CA ASN A 125 -3.31 -22.93 -2.16
C ASN A 125 -3.30 -21.49 -1.61
N TRP A 126 -3.30 -21.34 -0.29
CA TRP A 126 -3.26 -20.05 0.39
C TRP A 126 -2.44 -20.14 1.68
N PHE A 127 -2.08 -18.99 2.23
CA PHE A 127 -1.46 -18.88 3.54
C PHE A 127 -2.01 -17.71 4.34
N ASP A 128 -1.88 -17.85 5.65
CA ASP A 128 -2.20 -16.85 6.67
C ASP A 128 -1.18 -15.70 6.60
N THR A 129 -1.65 -14.48 6.30
CA THR A 129 -0.80 -13.35 5.89
C THR A 129 -0.34 -12.54 7.09
N TRP A 130 0.86 -11.96 7.02
CA TRP A 130 1.38 -11.08 8.06
C TRP A 130 2.17 -9.92 7.45
N ILE A 131 1.90 -8.71 7.91
CA ILE A 131 2.62 -7.49 7.49
C ILE A 131 3.46 -6.95 8.64
N ARG A 132 4.65 -6.41 8.32
CA ARG A 132 5.43 -5.54 9.20
C ARG A 132 5.98 -4.35 8.43
N ILE A 133 5.91 -3.16 9.02
CA ILE A 133 6.51 -1.94 8.43
C ILE A 133 7.65 -1.46 9.32
N GLU A 134 8.80 -1.22 8.71
CA GLU A 134 10.03 -0.82 9.38
C GLU A 134 10.64 0.42 8.71
N ARG A 135 11.21 1.31 9.52
CA ARG A 135 12.04 2.42 9.06
C ARG A 135 13.48 1.96 8.90
N MET A 136 14.07 2.26 7.75
CA MET A 136 15.47 1.96 7.43
C MET A 136 16.36 3.20 7.60
N ALA A 137 17.67 3.02 7.49
CA ALA A 137 18.65 4.08 7.79
C ALA A 137 18.84 5.14 6.68
N ALA A 138 18.34 4.92 5.47
CA ALA A 138 18.52 5.88 4.38
C ALA A 138 17.65 7.13 4.57
N ILE A 139 18.32 8.29 4.55
CA ILE A 139 17.71 9.62 4.57
C ILE A 139 17.93 10.39 3.25
N MET A 140 18.77 9.85 2.37
CA MET A 140 19.01 10.33 1.01
C MET A 140 18.80 9.19 -0.02
N PRO A 141 18.40 9.49 -1.27
CA PRO A 141 18.12 8.48 -2.29
C PRO A 141 19.31 7.56 -2.59
N ASP A 142 20.52 8.10 -2.65
CA ASP A 142 21.76 7.38 -2.95
C ASP A 142 22.19 6.39 -1.85
N GLN A 143 21.55 6.44 -0.68
CA GLN A 143 21.78 5.54 0.44
C GLN A 143 20.86 4.32 0.44
N ILE A 144 19.83 4.29 -0.42
CA ILE A 144 18.74 3.30 -0.36
C ILE A 144 19.25 1.87 -0.45
N ALA A 145 20.09 1.55 -1.44
CA ALA A 145 20.59 0.20 -1.65
C ALA A 145 21.44 -0.29 -0.45
N GLY A 146 22.29 0.59 0.12
CA GLY A 146 23.09 0.27 1.29
C GLY A 146 22.25 0.10 2.57
N ALA A 147 21.22 0.94 2.75
CA ALA A 147 20.34 0.85 3.91
C ALA A 147 19.39 -0.36 3.85
N ALA A 148 19.02 -0.83 2.66
CA ALA A 148 18.12 -1.96 2.47
C ALA A 148 18.66 -3.29 3.03
N THR A 149 19.98 -3.46 3.04
CA THR A 149 20.66 -4.64 3.61
C THR A 149 20.93 -4.51 5.11
N GLY A 150 20.72 -3.31 5.67
CA GLY A 150 20.96 -3.01 7.08
C GLY A 150 19.85 -3.50 8.02
N LYS A 151 20.10 -3.37 9.32
CA LYS A 151 19.05 -3.54 10.34
C LYS A 151 18.06 -2.37 10.27
N ALA A 152 16.79 -2.67 10.52
CA ALA A 152 15.78 -1.64 10.70
C ALA A 152 16.14 -0.75 11.91
N LEU A 153 15.94 0.57 11.76
CA LEU A 153 16.09 1.52 12.86
C LEU A 153 14.91 1.44 13.83
N GLN A 154 13.70 1.22 13.30
CA GLN A 154 12.47 1.24 14.09
C GLN A 154 11.41 0.36 13.44
N LYS A 155 10.79 -0.52 14.24
CA LYS A 155 9.53 -1.18 13.88
C LYS A 155 8.37 -0.20 14.12
N LEU A 156 7.61 0.10 13.07
CA LEU A 156 6.49 1.05 13.15
C LEU A 156 5.18 0.34 13.52
N GLY A 157 4.97 -0.87 12.97
CA GLY A 157 3.81 -1.69 13.28
C GLY A 157 3.85 -3.05 12.58
N ASP A 158 2.92 -3.91 12.99
CA ASP A 158 2.65 -5.21 12.39
C ASP A 158 1.15 -5.53 12.49
N ASN A 159 0.66 -6.39 11.60
CA ASN A 159 -0.74 -6.82 11.55
C ASN A 159 -0.86 -8.21 10.88
N ASP A 160 -1.91 -8.96 11.26
CA ASP A 160 -2.17 -10.34 10.87
C ASP A 160 -3.56 -10.46 10.24
N ASP A 161 -4.61 -10.31 11.05
CA ASP A 161 -6.03 -10.54 10.68
C ASP A 161 -6.85 -9.24 10.58
N GLY A 162 -6.21 -8.13 10.23
CA GLY A 162 -6.80 -6.80 10.30
C GLY A 162 -7.63 -6.37 9.10
N ASP A 163 -7.63 -7.10 7.99
CA ASP A 163 -8.32 -6.64 6.78
C ASP A 163 -9.84 -6.68 6.94
N THR A 164 -10.43 -5.53 6.65
CA THR A 164 -11.88 -5.31 6.65
C THR A 164 -12.37 -4.81 5.28
N THR A 165 -11.47 -4.67 4.31
CA THR A 165 -11.76 -4.12 2.98
C THR A 165 -12.16 -5.18 1.96
N TYR A 166 -11.69 -6.43 2.14
CA TYR A 166 -12.14 -7.58 1.38
C TYR A 166 -13.02 -8.49 2.24
N THR A 167 -14.20 -8.83 1.72
CA THR A 167 -15.08 -9.81 2.35
C THR A 167 -14.55 -11.21 2.05
N GLU A 168 -13.73 -11.74 2.96
CA GLU A 168 -13.17 -13.08 2.84
C GLU A 168 -14.23 -14.14 3.19
N GLU A 169 -14.58 -14.97 2.20
CA GLU A 169 -15.51 -16.10 2.33
C GLU A 169 -14.87 -17.44 1.93
N ARG A 170 -13.63 -17.43 1.43
CA ARG A 170 -12.94 -18.63 0.90
C ARG A 170 -12.27 -19.44 2.01
N HIS A 171 -11.84 -18.75 3.08
CA HIS A 171 -11.28 -19.32 4.30
C HIS A 171 -11.52 -18.37 5.49
N ASN A 172 -10.94 -18.68 6.65
CA ASN A 172 -10.99 -17.79 7.82
C ASN A 172 -10.38 -16.41 7.49
N LYS A 173 -10.86 -15.36 8.15
CA LYS A 173 -10.42 -13.98 7.92
C LYS A 173 -9.01 -13.73 8.47
N TYR A 174 -8.00 -14.09 7.67
CA TYR A 174 -6.58 -14.01 7.99
C TYR A 174 -5.78 -13.11 7.02
N ASN A 175 -6.48 -12.16 6.41
CA ASN A 175 -5.88 -11.15 5.55
C ASN A 175 -5.45 -9.96 6.40
N SER A 176 -4.27 -9.41 6.12
CA SER A 176 -3.69 -8.31 6.90
C SER A 176 -4.03 -6.93 6.35
N LEU A 177 -4.26 -5.98 7.25
CA LEU A 177 -4.33 -4.55 6.94
C LEU A 177 -3.66 -3.74 8.06
N LEU A 178 -2.62 -3.00 7.70
CA LEU A 178 -1.91 -2.09 8.60
C LEU A 178 -1.95 -0.66 8.04
N GLN A 179 -2.54 0.25 8.80
CA GLN A 179 -2.56 1.69 8.47
C GLN A 179 -1.77 2.46 9.53
N ILE A 180 -0.71 3.14 9.09
CA ILE A 180 0.07 4.05 9.92
C ILE A 180 -0.34 5.46 9.52
N ALA A 181 -0.99 6.16 10.45
CA ALA A 181 -1.47 7.52 10.24
C ALA A 181 -1.07 8.43 11.40
N ILE A 182 -0.81 9.69 11.07
CA ILE A 182 -0.84 10.76 12.07
C ILE A 182 -2.32 10.95 12.46
N PRO A 183 -2.66 11.22 13.74
CA PRO A 183 -4.02 11.57 14.13
C PRO A 183 -4.54 12.76 13.31
N ASN A 184 -5.51 12.50 12.43
CA ASN A 184 -6.09 13.53 11.54
C ASN A 184 -6.82 14.64 12.32
N ILE A 185 -7.40 14.30 13.47
CA ILE A 185 -7.93 15.24 14.45
C ILE A 185 -7.40 14.77 15.82
N PRO A 186 -6.44 15.49 16.42
CA PRO A 186 -5.97 15.14 17.75
C PRO A 186 -7.09 15.38 18.76
N LYS A 187 -7.21 14.51 19.75
CA LYS A 187 -8.20 14.65 20.84
C LYS A 187 -7.86 15.83 21.75
N SER A 188 -6.60 16.24 21.80
CA SER A 188 -6.11 17.41 22.51
C SER A 188 -4.79 17.93 21.92
N LEU A 189 -4.41 19.16 22.26
CA LEU A 189 -3.10 19.71 21.88
C LEU A 189 -1.93 18.94 22.53
N ASP A 190 -2.16 18.27 23.65
CA ASP A 190 -1.11 17.46 24.32
C ASP A 190 -0.81 16.15 23.56
N GLU A 191 -1.77 15.63 22.78
CA GLU A 191 -1.52 14.51 21.87
C GLU A 191 -0.52 14.88 20.76
N LEU A 192 -0.53 16.14 20.30
CA LEU A 192 0.44 16.64 19.32
C LEU A 192 1.85 16.78 19.89
N LYS A 193 1.98 17.12 21.18
CA LYS A 193 3.29 17.27 21.84
C LYS A 193 3.99 15.94 22.08
N ASN A 194 3.22 14.88 22.35
CA ASN A 194 3.72 13.55 22.70
C ASN A 194 3.39 12.50 21.63
N LEU A 195 3.38 12.93 20.37
CA LEU A 195 3.01 12.06 19.27
C LEU A 195 3.98 10.88 19.18
N ASP A 196 3.43 9.66 19.11
CA ASP A 196 4.24 8.45 18.93
C ASP A 196 5.03 8.54 17.61
N THR A 197 6.35 8.57 17.71
CA THR A 197 7.26 8.63 16.56
C THR A 197 7.08 7.48 15.57
N LYS A 198 6.48 6.36 15.99
CA LYS A 198 6.12 5.25 15.08
C LYS A 198 5.07 5.64 14.05
N LYS A 199 4.27 6.67 14.32
CA LYS A 199 3.25 7.22 13.41
C LYS A 199 3.78 8.29 12.47
N LEU A 200 4.99 8.80 12.72
CA LEU A 200 5.59 9.88 11.94
C LEU A 200 6.21 9.34 10.64
N LEU A 201 5.48 9.44 9.54
CA LEU A 201 5.95 9.00 8.23
C LEU A 201 6.77 10.10 7.53
N VAL A 202 7.94 10.42 8.10
CA VAL A 202 8.89 11.43 7.59
C VAL A 202 9.70 10.95 6.39
N ARG A 203 10.49 11.85 5.78
CA ARG A 203 11.44 11.50 4.72
C ARG A 203 12.30 10.30 5.11
N GLY A 204 12.45 9.34 4.19
CA GLY A 204 13.35 8.22 4.35
C GLY A 204 12.88 6.95 3.67
N LEU A 205 13.65 5.88 3.87
CA LEU A 205 13.36 4.55 3.35
C LEU A 205 12.55 3.73 4.38
N TYR A 206 11.50 3.08 3.86
CA TYR A 206 10.66 2.15 4.60
C TYR A 206 10.74 0.77 3.95
N ARG A 207 10.81 -0.27 4.78
CA ARG A 207 10.72 -1.67 4.34
C ARG A 207 9.39 -2.24 4.80
N ILE A 208 8.63 -2.73 3.84
CA ILE A 208 7.37 -3.43 4.05
C ILE A 208 7.69 -4.92 3.91
N THR A 209 7.50 -5.64 5.00
CA THR A 209 7.72 -7.08 5.07
C THR A 209 6.40 -7.80 4.92
N PHE A 210 6.31 -8.63 3.88
CA PHE A 210 5.26 -9.60 3.67
C PHE A 210 5.77 -10.96 4.09
N THR A 211 5.11 -11.56 5.07
CA THR A 211 5.44 -12.89 5.57
C THR A 211 4.13 -13.63 5.83
N THR A 212 4.25 -14.86 6.32
CA THR A 212 3.13 -15.61 6.86
C THR A 212 3.11 -15.54 8.40
N TYR A 213 1.94 -15.74 9.00
CA TYR A 213 1.83 -16.00 10.44
C TYR A 213 2.60 -17.27 10.85
N LYS A 214 2.53 -18.33 10.03
CA LYS A 214 3.12 -19.64 10.35
C LYS A 214 4.63 -19.65 10.14
N VAL A 215 5.34 -20.42 10.99
CA VAL A 215 6.76 -20.71 10.78
C VAL A 215 6.89 -21.89 9.80
N GLY A 216 7.87 -21.82 8.90
CA GLY A 216 8.19 -22.91 7.96
C GLY A 216 7.84 -22.61 6.50
N GLU A 217 7.63 -23.66 5.72
CA GLU A 217 7.27 -23.53 4.30
C GLU A 217 5.79 -23.20 4.13
N VAL A 218 5.51 -22.19 3.32
CA VAL A 218 4.17 -21.85 2.85
C VAL A 218 4.10 -21.91 1.34
N LYS A 219 2.87 -22.04 0.82
CA LYS A 219 2.58 -22.07 -0.61
C LYS A 219 1.34 -21.24 -0.87
N GLY A 220 1.39 -20.35 -1.85
CA GLY A 220 0.22 -19.60 -2.30
C GLY A 220 0.59 -18.31 -3.01
N SER A 221 -0.36 -17.79 -3.77
CA SER A 221 -0.30 -16.43 -4.30
C SER A 221 -0.71 -15.41 -3.24
N PHE A 222 -0.28 -14.17 -3.43
CA PHE A 222 -0.77 -13.03 -2.65
C PHE A 222 -0.75 -11.76 -3.48
N VAL A 223 -1.59 -10.81 -3.09
CA VAL A 223 -1.53 -9.44 -3.56
C VAL A 223 -1.31 -8.52 -2.37
N ALA A 224 -0.27 -7.70 -2.45
CA ALA A 224 0.03 -6.65 -1.51
C ALA A 224 -0.36 -5.30 -2.12
N SER A 225 -1.31 -4.60 -1.52
CA SER A 225 -1.67 -3.23 -1.91
C SER A 225 -0.99 -2.24 -0.96
N VAL A 226 -0.27 -1.27 -1.50
CA VAL A 226 0.33 -0.17 -0.74
C VAL A 226 -0.28 1.14 -1.19
N GLY A 227 -0.95 1.82 -0.27
CA GLY A 227 -1.56 3.13 -0.48
C GLY A 227 -0.82 4.21 0.30
N VAL A 228 -0.55 5.33 -0.36
CA VAL A 228 0.05 6.50 0.29
C VAL A 228 -0.87 7.70 0.16
N LEU A 229 -1.01 8.47 1.24
CA LEU A 229 -1.75 9.72 1.26
C LEU A 229 -0.77 10.91 1.21
N ALA A 230 -0.47 11.37 -0.01
CA ALA A 230 0.46 12.44 -0.32
C ALA A 230 0.01 13.20 -1.59
N PRO A 231 0.68 14.29 -2.01
CA PRO A 231 0.49 14.81 -3.36
C PRO A 231 0.98 13.79 -4.42
N PRO A 232 0.12 13.33 -5.36
CA PRO A 232 0.51 12.34 -6.37
C PRO A 232 1.25 12.96 -7.56
N GLY A 233 2.08 12.16 -8.23
CA GLY A 233 2.64 12.47 -9.56
C GLY A 233 3.63 13.63 -9.64
N VAL A 234 4.24 14.05 -8.53
CA VAL A 234 5.22 15.13 -8.49
C VAL A 234 6.64 14.53 -8.31
N PRO A 235 7.49 14.53 -9.36
CA PRO A 235 8.85 14.01 -9.26
C PRO A 235 9.63 14.64 -8.10
N GLY A 236 10.29 13.80 -7.29
CA GLY A 236 11.06 14.22 -6.13
C GLY A 236 10.22 14.58 -4.89
N VAL A 237 8.89 14.49 -4.97
CA VAL A 237 7.95 14.74 -3.86
C VAL A 237 7.06 13.53 -3.60
N SER A 238 6.59 12.87 -4.66
CA SER A 238 5.76 11.67 -4.53
C SER A 238 6.59 10.45 -4.10
N PRO A 239 6.00 9.57 -3.27
CA PRO A 239 6.64 8.32 -2.87
C PRO A 239 6.96 7.43 -4.07
N ILE A 240 7.97 6.57 -3.92
CA ILE A 240 8.36 5.61 -4.96
C ILE A 240 8.45 4.23 -4.33
N LEU A 241 7.91 3.22 -4.99
CA LEU A 241 7.94 1.83 -4.54
C LEU A 241 8.72 0.95 -5.52
N HIS A 242 9.45 -0.02 -4.97
CA HIS A 242 10.04 -1.10 -5.75
C HIS A 242 10.42 -2.29 -4.86
N SER A 243 10.43 -3.51 -5.41
CA SER A 243 10.90 -4.71 -4.70
C SER A 243 12.44 -4.81 -4.68
N ASN A 244 13.10 -4.37 -5.76
CA ASN A 244 14.55 -4.26 -5.83
C ASN A 244 15.02 -2.88 -5.33
N PRO A 245 15.81 -2.80 -4.25
CA PRO A 245 16.27 -1.53 -3.68
C PRO A 245 17.26 -0.76 -4.58
N ALA A 246 17.97 -1.43 -5.49
CA ALA A 246 18.86 -0.76 -6.44
C ALA A 246 18.07 0.02 -7.52
N GLU A 247 16.99 -0.58 -8.02
CA GLU A 247 16.08 0.10 -8.95
C GLU A 247 15.30 1.22 -8.25
N LEU A 248 14.90 1.02 -6.98
CA LEU A 248 14.32 2.09 -6.17
C LEU A 248 15.29 3.27 -6.02
N GLN A 249 16.55 3.00 -5.69
CA GLN A 249 17.60 4.02 -5.59
C GLN A 249 17.73 4.81 -6.88
N LYS A 250 17.86 4.11 -8.01
CA LYS A 250 17.98 4.73 -9.33
C LYS A 250 16.78 5.65 -9.64
N ALA A 251 15.56 5.17 -9.40
CA ALA A 251 14.34 5.94 -9.62
C ALA A 251 14.28 7.18 -8.69
N ALA A 252 14.62 7.02 -7.41
CA ALA A 252 14.59 8.10 -6.43
C ALA A 252 15.65 9.18 -6.71
N VAL A 253 16.86 8.80 -7.11
CA VAL A 253 17.90 9.76 -7.54
C VAL A 253 17.44 10.53 -8.77
N ALA A 254 16.95 9.85 -9.80
CA ALA A 254 16.49 10.49 -11.02
C ALA A 254 15.32 11.45 -10.77
N ALA A 255 14.38 11.08 -9.87
CA ALA A 255 13.27 11.94 -9.49
C ALA A 255 13.73 13.22 -8.76
N GLU A 256 14.72 13.12 -7.87
CA GLU A 256 15.28 14.28 -7.16
C GLU A 256 16.09 15.18 -8.09
N GLU A 257 16.82 14.61 -9.06
CA GLU A 257 17.52 15.37 -10.11
C GLU A 257 16.55 16.11 -11.05
N ALA A 258 15.45 15.46 -11.44
CA ALA A 258 14.40 16.09 -12.23
C ALA A 258 13.78 17.28 -11.50
N LEU A 259 13.51 17.14 -10.19
CA LEU A 259 13.04 18.24 -9.35
C LEU A 259 14.06 19.39 -9.29
N LYS A 260 15.34 19.09 -9.06
CA LYS A 260 16.41 20.10 -9.05
C LYS A 260 16.47 20.86 -10.38
N LYS A 261 16.38 20.15 -11.51
CA LYS A 261 16.37 20.77 -12.85
C LYS A 261 15.19 21.70 -13.03
N ALA A 262 13.98 21.26 -12.65
CA ALA A 262 12.76 22.07 -12.74
C ALA A 262 12.85 23.34 -11.89
N LEU A 263 13.41 23.25 -10.68
CA LEU A 263 13.57 24.40 -9.77
C LEU A 263 14.66 25.37 -10.22
N SER A 264 15.70 24.89 -10.92
CA SER A 264 16.80 25.72 -11.42
C SER A 264 16.44 26.56 -12.66
N GLY A 265 15.20 26.45 -13.18
CA GLY A 265 14.76 27.20 -14.35
C GLY A 265 15.43 26.76 -15.66
N GLY A 266 15.89 25.51 -15.75
CA GLY A 266 16.59 24.97 -16.91
C GLY A 266 15.73 25.07 -18.18
N ALA A 267 16.01 26.11 -18.97
CA ALA A 267 15.50 26.35 -20.30
C ALA A 267 15.77 25.15 -21.21
N ASN A 268 14.79 24.86 -22.08
CA ASN A 268 15.02 24.12 -23.32
C ASN A 268 15.93 24.91 -24.25
#